data_AF-A0A7V8B4W1-F1
#
_entry.id   AF-A0A7V8B4W1-F1
#
_cell.length_a   1.000
_cell.length_b   1.000
_cell.length_c   1.000
_cell.angle_alpha   90.00
_cell.angle_beta   90.00
_cell.angle_gamma   90.00
#
_symmetry.space_group_name_H-M   'P 1'
#
loop_
_entity.id
_entity.type
_entity.pdbx_description
1 polymer ?
#
loop_
_entity_poly.entity_id
_entity_poly.type
_entity_poly.pdbx_seq_one_letter_code
_entity_poly.pdbx_strand_id
1 'polypeptide(L)'
;MQIKGGYELSEKGKTKLPALGVTWSNPATTQVAVDLRKHLANITDKDTRGFVEEAIACYEARLFRSAIVMAWLAAVDVLKKTVVKSCLPQFNAEAKRLDAKWKTAVTADDIGAMKEADFLNRLVAISIIGKNTKQRLEQALTLRNGAGHPNSLQLGQNEVAAHIEALLKNVFEVFSL
;
A
#
# COMPACT_ATOMS: atom_id res chain seq x y z
N MET A 1 -14.23 -36.46 -5.95
CA MET A 1 -13.24 -37.40 -5.39
C MET A 1 -13.76 -37.83 -4.05
N GLN A 2 -14.02 -39.12 -3.86
CA GLN A 2 -14.47 -39.62 -2.56
C GLN A 2 -13.27 -39.66 -1.62
N ILE A 3 -13.42 -39.09 -0.43
CA ILE A 3 -12.44 -39.13 0.66
C ILE A 3 -13.10 -39.76 1.88
N LYS A 4 -12.30 -40.20 2.87
CA LYS A 4 -12.85 -40.79 4.10
C LYS A 4 -13.72 -39.73 4.81
N GLY A 5 -15.04 -39.96 4.83
CA GLY A 5 -16.01 -39.06 5.45
C GLY A 5 -16.64 -38.01 4.52
N GLY A 6 -16.43 -38.06 3.21
CA GLY A 6 -17.11 -37.14 2.30
C GLY A 6 -16.62 -37.13 0.85
N TYR A 7 -16.86 -36.01 0.19
CA TYR A 7 -16.46 -35.77 -1.19
C TYR A 7 -15.66 -34.48 -1.29
N GLU A 8 -14.54 -34.51 -2.00
CA GLU A 8 -13.78 -33.34 -2.41
C GLU A 8 -13.91 -33.14 -3.93
N LEU A 9 -13.90 -31.88 -4.38
CA LEU A 9 -13.80 -31.58 -5.81
C LEU A 9 -12.41 -31.94 -6.33
N SER A 10 -12.36 -32.60 -7.49
CA SER A 10 -11.09 -32.76 -8.21
C SER A 10 -10.61 -31.40 -8.74
N GLU A 11 -9.32 -31.27 -9.07
CA GLU A 11 -8.80 -30.06 -9.72
C GLU A 11 -9.59 -29.68 -11.00
N LYS A 12 -9.96 -30.68 -11.81
CA LYS A 12 -10.85 -30.48 -12.98
C LYS A 12 -12.26 -30.02 -12.60
N GLY A 13 -12.74 -30.38 -11.41
CA GLY A 13 -14.02 -29.92 -10.86
C GLY A 13 -13.92 -28.46 -10.37
N LYS A 14 -12.83 -28.12 -9.67
CA LYS A 14 -12.55 -26.76 -9.20
C LYS A 14 -12.46 -25.76 -10.35
N THR A 15 -11.88 -26.14 -11.50
CA THR A 15 -11.80 -25.27 -12.69
C THR A 15 -13.14 -25.05 -13.40
N LYS A 16 -14.17 -25.86 -13.17
CA LYS A 16 -15.53 -25.68 -13.74
C LYS A 16 -16.44 -24.79 -12.89
N LEU A 17 -16.13 -24.60 -11.61
CA LEU A 17 -16.92 -23.79 -10.69
C LEU A 17 -17.13 -22.33 -11.14
N PRO A 18 -16.13 -21.62 -11.71
CA PRO A 18 -16.33 -20.25 -12.18
C PRO A 18 -17.40 -20.15 -13.28
N ALA A 19 -17.50 -21.16 -14.15
CA ALA A 19 -18.53 -21.22 -15.18
C ALA A 19 -19.95 -21.43 -14.62
N LEU A 20 -20.06 -21.86 -13.36
CA LEU A 20 -21.31 -22.04 -12.63
C LEU A 20 -21.63 -20.85 -11.71
N GLY A 21 -20.89 -19.74 -11.82
CA GLY A 21 -21.03 -18.56 -10.95
C GLY A 21 -20.50 -18.76 -9.54
N VAL A 22 -19.83 -19.89 -9.26
CA VAL A 22 -19.21 -20.16 -7.96
C VAL A 22 -17.81 -19.56 -7.97
N THR A 23 -17.64 -18.42 -7.30
CA THR A 23 -16.34 -17.80 -7.08
C THR A 23 -15.60 -18.53 -5.96
N TRP A 24 -14.66 -19.40 -6.34
CA TRP A 24 -13.75 -20.05 -5.41
C TRP A 24 -12.56 -19.13 -5.11
N SER A 25 -12.40 -18.70 -3.85
CA SER A 25 -11.14 -18.13 -3.38
C SER A 25 -10.14 -19.28 -3.22
N ASN A 26 -9.00 -19.19 -3.91
CA ASN A 26 -7.92 -20.16 -3.75
C ASN A 26 -7.49 -20.14 -2.26
N PRO A 27 -7.37 -21.27 -1.55
CA PRO A 27 -6.98 -21.29 -0.14
C PRO A 27 -5.69 -20.50 0.14
N ALA A 28 -4.73 -20.49 -0.78
CA ALA A 28 -3.51 -19.68 -0.66
C ALA A 28 -3.79 -18.16 -0.77
N THR A 29 -4.70 -17.75 -1.65
CA THR A 29 -5.21 -16.37 -1.73
C THR A 29 -5.86 -15.98 -0.40
N THR A 30 -6.67 -16.88 0.16
CA THR A 30 -7.34 -16.68 1.45
C THR A 30 -6.32 -16.53 2.57
N GLN A 31 -5.26 -17.34 2.59
CA GLN A 31 -4.24 -17.26 3.63
C GLN A 31 -3.45 -15.94 3.58
N VAL A 32 -3.00 -15.51 2.39
CA VAL A 32 -2.28 -14.23 2.24
C VAL A 32 -3.17 -13.06 2.64
N ALA A 33 -4.44 -13.05 2.26
CA ALA A 33 -5.38 -12.01 2.68
C ALA A 33 -5.59 -12.00 4.22
N VAL A 34 -5.71 -13.19 4.82
CA VAL A 34 -5.77 -13.33 6.28
C VAL A 34 -4.52 -12.78 6.95
N ASP A 35 -3.33 -13.05 6.39
CA ASP A 35 -2.07 -12.56 6.93
C ASP A 35 -1.95 -11.04 6.81
N LEU A 36 -2.35 -10.45 5.67
CA LEU A 36 -2.44 -8.99 5.51
C LEU A 36 -3.38 -8.36 6.54
N ARG A 37 -4.54 -8.97 6.81
CA ARG A 37 -5.50 -8.47 7.80
C ARG A 37 -4.96 -8.49 9.23
N LYS A 38 -4.07 -9.42 9.58
CA LYS A 38 -3.45 -9.43 10.92
C LYS A 38 -2.69 -8.15 11.23
N HIS A 39 -2.09 -7.52 10.22
CA HIS A 39 -1.36 -6.26 10.41
C HIS A 39 -2.27 -5.07 10.79
N LEU A 40 -3.58 -5.13 10.52
CA LEU A 40 -4.52 -4.06 10.86
C LEU A 40 -4.60 -3.79 12.37
N ALA A 41 -4.31 -4.80 13.19
CA ALA A 41 -4.25 -4.67 14.65
C ALA A 41 -3.16 -3.69 15.11
N ASN A 42 -2.11 -3.50 14.29
CA ASN A 42 -0.99 -2.62 14.60
C ASN A 42 -1.21 -1.17 14.15
N ILE A 43 -2.31 -0.88 13.44
CA ILE A 43 -2.62 0.46 12.93
C ILE A 43 -3.60 1.14 13.88
N THR A 44 -3.17 2.11 14.68
CA THR A 44 -4.02 2.76 15.70
C THR A 44 -5.00 3.77 15.13
N ASP A 45 -4.55 4.59 14.18
CA ASP A 45 -5.36 5.60 13.51
C ASP A 45 -6.50 4.95 12.72
N LYS A 46 -7.74 5.33 13.05
CA LYS A 46 -8.94 4.69 12.50
C LYS A 46 -9.10 4.98 11.01
N ASP A 47 -8.79 6.19 10.58
CA ASP A 47 -8.92 6.59 9.18
C ASP A 47 -7.89 5.85 8.32
N THR A 48 -6.62 5.82 8.75
CA THR A 48 -5.57 5.02 8.12
C THR A 48 -5.95 3.55 8.05
N ARG A 49 -6.43 2.97 9.17
CA ARG A 49 -6.87 1.57 9.18
C ARG A 49 -7.97 1.32 8.16
N GLY A 50 -8.96 2.21 8.06
CA GLY A 50 -10.05 2.12 7.08
C GLY A 50 -9.55 2.08 5.64
N PHE A 51 -8.62 2.96 5.25
CA PHE A 51 -8.05 2.93 3.91
C PHE A 51 -7.21 1.69 3.61
N VAL A 52 -6.49 1.16 4.61
CA VAL A 52 -5.74 -0.10 4.45
C VAL A 52 -6.69 -1.30 4.34
N GLU A 53 -7.80 -1.29 5.07
CA GLU A 53 -8.88 -2.28 4.92
C GLU A 53 -9.48 -2.27 3.52
N GLU A 54 -9.74 -1.09 2.95
CA GLU A 54 -10.21 -0.96 1.56
C GLU A 54 -9.20 -1.50 0.55
N ALA A 55 -7.90 -1.25 0.76
CA ALA A 55 -6.85 -1.78 -0.10
C ALA A 55 -6.78 -3.31 -0.05
N ILE A 56 -6.93 -3.92 1.14
CA ILE A 56 -7.00 -5.37 1.31
C ILE A 56 -8.27 -5.95 0.68
N ALA A 57 -9.42 -5.28 0.83
CA ALA A 57 -10.66 -5.69 0.20
C ALA A 57 -10.56 -5.68 -1.35
N CYS A 58 -9.89 -4.67 -1.91
CA CYS A 58 -9.58 -4.64 -3.35
C CYS A 58 -8.72 -5.85 -3.76
N TYR A 59 -7.71 -6.20 -2.95
CA TYR A 59 -6.87 -7.37 -3.20
C TYR A 59 -7.68 -8.68 -3.17
N GLU A 60 -8.54 -8.86 -2.18
CA GLU A 60 -9.43 -10.03 -2.04
C GLU A 60 -10.38 -10.17 -3.24
N ALA A 61 -10.89 -9.04 -3.73
CA ALA A 61 -11.74 -8.96 -4.93
C ALA A 61 -10.95 -9.04 -6.25
N ARG A 62 -9.63 -9.26 -6.22
CA ARG A 62 -8.72 -9.27 -7.38
C ARG A 62 -8.68 -7.97 -8.18
N LEU A 63 -9.04 -6.85 -7.54
CA LEU A 63 -8.92 -5.50 -8.06
C LEU A 63 -7.49 -4.97 -7.81
N PHE A 64 -6.51 -5.65 -8.40
CA PHE A 64 -5.09 -5.48 -8.08
C PHE A 64 -4.55 -4.06 -8.29
N ARG A 65 -4.94 -3.40 -9.39
CA ARG A 65 -4.55 -2.01 -9.63
C ARG A 65 -5.09 -1.08 -8.53
N SER A 66 -6.35 -1.25 -8.16
CA SER A 66 -6.99 -0.48 -7.08
C SER A 66 -6.31 -0.75 -5.74
N ALA A 67 -6.01 -2.00 -5.41
CA ALA A 67 -5.32 -2.36 -4.18
C ALA A 67 -3.95 -1.66 -4.04
N ILE A 68 -3.16 -1.64 -5.12
CA ILE A 68 -1.86 -0.95 -5.17
C ILE A 68 -2.02 0.55 -4.95
N VAL A 69 -2.95 1.17 -5.68
CA VAL A 69 -3.18 2.63 -5.63
C VAL A 69 -3.68 3.04 -4.25
N MET A 70 -4.68 2.35 -3.70
CA MET A 70 -5.25 2.66 -2.38
C MET A 70 -4.23 2.52 -1.26
N ALA A 71 -3.47 1.41 -1.25
CA ALA A 71 -2.42 1.22 -0.25
C ALA A 71 -1.36 2.32 -0.30
N TRP A 72 -0.95 2.74 -1.51
CA TRP A 72 0.02 3.82 -1.66
C TRP A 72 -0.51 5.18 -1.20
N LEU A 73 -1.76 5.53 -1.55
CA LEU A 73 -2.38 6.79 -1.14
C LEU A 73 -2.42 6.91 0.38
N ALA A 74 -2.85 5.85 1.06
CA ALA A 74 -2.86 5.79 2.53
C ALA A 74 -1.45 5.94 3.12
N ALA A 75 -0.44 5.30 2.53
CA ALA A 75 0.93 5.39 3.03
C ALA A 75 1.50 6.82 2.91
N VAL A 76 1.24 7.50 1.80
CA VAL A 76 1.70 8.88 1.60
C VAL A 76 0.97 9.85 2.54
N ASP A 77 -0.33 9.64 2.78
CA ASP A 77 -1.09 10.42 3.76
C ASP A 77 -0.50 10.30 5.17
N VAL A 78 -0.21 9.09 5.63
CA VAL A 78 0.46 8.85 6.92
C VAL A 78 1.78 9.61 7.00
N LEU A 79 2.66 9.49 6.00
CA LEU A 79 3.95 10.17 6.00
C LEU A 79 3.80 11.71 6.04
N LYS A 80 2.83 12.27 5.29
CA LYS A 80 2.55 13.71 5.32
C LYS A 80 2.04 14.15 6.69
N LYS A 81 1.12 13.40 7.30
CA LYS A 81 0.62 13.65 8.66
C LYS A 81 1.76 13.59 9.69
N THR A 82 2.66 12.61 9.58
CA THR A 82 3.86 12.53 10.44
C THR A 82 4.75 13.76 10.29
N VAL A 83 4.98 14.24 9.05
CA VAL A 83 5.77 15.47 8.84
C VAL A 83 5.10 16.66 9.52
N VAL A 84 3.81 16.88 9.27
CA VAL A 84 3.05 17.99 9.85
C VAL A 84 3.10 17.95 11.39
N LYS A 85 2.91 16.77 11.98
CA LYS A 85 2.87 16.60 13.44
C LYS A 85 4.23 16.75 14.10
N SER A 86 5.30 16.25 13.48
CA SER A 86 6.56 16.00 14.19
C SER A 86 7.75 16.84 13.72
N CYS A 87 7.77 17.33 12.47
CA CYS A 87 8.99 17.92 11.89
C CYS A 87 8.77 18.93 10.75
N LEU A 88 7.61 19.59 10.71
CA LEU A 88 7.24 20.51 9.63
C LEU A 88 8.24 21.66 9.43
N PRO A 89 8.80 22.32 10.46
CA PRO A 89 9.82 23.35 10.27
C PRO A 89 11.08 22.84 9.56
N GLN A 90 11.57 21.67 9.96
CA GLN A 90 12.75 21.03 9.35
C GLN A 90 12.47 20.64 7.91
N PHE A 91 11.29 20.08 7.63
CA PHE A 91 10.85 19.74 6.29
C PHE A 91 10.82 20.98 5.39
N ASN A 92 10.22 22.09 5.84
CA ASN A 92 10.14 23.32 5.07
C ASN A 92 11.51 23.94 4.80
N ALA A 93 12.43 23.90 5.78
CA ALA A 93 13.79 24.37 5.60
C ALA A 93 14.51 23.58 4.51
N GLU A 94 14.41 22.25 4.53
CA GLU A 94 15.03 21.37 3.53
C GLU A 94 14.38 21.51 2.15
N ALA A 95 13.05 21.65 2.09
CA ALA A 95 12.34 21.89 0.84
C ALA A 95 12.78 23.22 0.20
N LYS A 96 12.88 24.29 0.98
CA LYS A 96 13.33 25.61 0.51
C LYS A 96 14.80 25.64 0.11
N ARG A 97 15.65 24.83 0.75
CA ARG A 97 17.07 24.70 0.39
C ARG A 97 17.26 24.18 -1.03
N LEU A 98 16.38 23.28 -1.50
CA LEU A 98 16.48 22.65 -2.81
C LEU A 98 15.56 23.26 -3.87
N ASP A 99 14.45 23.86 -3.45
CA ASP A 99 13.57 24.66 -4.31
C ASP A 99 13.29 26.02 -3.66
N ALA A 100 13.99 27.05 -4.12
CA ALA A 100 13.82 28.41 -3.61
C ALA A 100 12.40 28.97 -3.81
N LYS A 101 11.60 28.39 -4.73
CA LYS A 101 10.20 28.77 -4.98
C LYS A 101 9.22 28.02 -4.08
N TRP A 102 9.70 27.09 -3.25
CA TRP A 102 8.86 26.34 -2.31
C TRP A 102 8.08 27.30 -1.41
N LYS A 103 6.75 27.14 -1.42
CA LYS A 103 5.87 27.82 -0.46
C LYS A 103 5.89 27.02 0.83
N THR A 104 6.17 27.69 1.94
CA THR A 104 6.14 27.07 3.27
C THR A 104 4.82 26.35 3.48
N ALA A 105 4.87 25.03 3.64
CA ALA A 105 3.71 24.21 3.92
C ALA A 105 3.24 24.42 5.37
N VAL A 106 1.93 24.48 5.55
CA VAL A 106 1.27 24.57 6.87
C VAL A 106 0.48 23.30 7.15
N THR A 107 -0.04 22.66 6.10
CA THR A 107 -0.89 21.48 6.15
C THR A 107 -0.31 20.32 5.34
N ALA A 108 -0.90 19.12 5.48
CA ALA A 108 -0.52 17.96 4.68
C ALA A 108 -0.83 18.16 3.18
N ASP A 109 -1.86 18.93 2.85
CA ASP A 109 -2.25 19.24 1.48
C ASP A 109 -1.23 20.15 0.80
N ASP A 110 -0.64 21.10 1.53
CA ASP A 110 0.43 21.96 1.01
C ASP A 110 1.65 21.13 0.59
N ILE A 111 1.98 20.07 1.35
CA ILE A 111 3.04 19.11 0.98
C ILE A 111 2.68 18.38 -0.32
N GLY A 112 1.39 18.18 -0.59
CA GLY A 112 0.89 17.51 -1.80
C GLY A 112 1.24 18.20 -3.11
N ALA A 113 1.63 19.48 -3.10
CA ALA A 113 2.16 20.17 -4.28
C ALA A 113 3.54 19.63 -4.72
N MET A 114 4.26 18.95 -3.81
CA MET A 114 5.54 18.32 -4.10
C MET A 114 5.34 16.95 -4.76
N LYS A 115 6.18 16.63 -5.76
CA LYS A 115 6.22 15.28 -6.34
C LYS A 115 6.59 14.26 -5.27
N GLU A 116 5.92 13.10 -5.27
CA GLU A 116 6.13 12.06 -4.26
C GLU A 116 7.58 11.55 -4.20
N ALA A 117 8.28 11.47 -5.34
CA ALA A 117 9.69 11.11 -5.37
C ALA A 117 10.58 12.16 -4.66
N ASP A 118 10.30 13.45 -4.86
CA ASP A 118 11.00 14.53 -4.18
C ASP A 118 10.66 14.55 -2.69
N PHE A 119 9.41 14.27 -2.34
CA PHE A 119 8.96 14.12 -0.96
C PHE A 119 9.77 13.04 -0.23
N LEU A 120 9.91 11.83 -0.80
CA LEU A 120 10.74 10.77 -0.24
C LEU A 120 12.21 11.18 -0.09
N ASN A 121 12.76 11.94 -1.04
CA ASN A 121 14.11 12.50 -0.91
C ASN A 121 14.23 13.42 0.30
N ARG A 122 13.22 14.26 0.57
CA ARG A 122 13.24 15.16 1.72
C ARG A 122 13.14 14.38 3.02
N LEU A 123 12.28 13.36 3.10
CA LEU A 123 12.17 12.52 4.30
C LEU A 123 13.49 11.86 4.69
N VAL A 124 14.29 11.40 3.72
CA VAL A 124 15.65 10.90 4.01
C VAL A 124 16.59 12.00 4.48
N ALA A 125 16.57 13.16 3.81
CA ALA A 125 17.45 14.28 4.17
C ALA A 125 17.21 14.80 5.59
N ILE A 126 15.96 14.71 6.09
CA ILE A 126 15.59 15.06 7.46
C ILE A 126 15.51 13.84 8.40
N SER A 127 16.03 12.68 7.97
CA SER A 127 16.14 11.44 8.77
C SER A 127 14.81 10.87 9.30
N ILE A 128 13.68 11.14 8.63
CA ILE A 128 12.38 10.52 8.96
C ILE A 128 12.32 9.07 8.47
N ILE A 129 12.97 8.77 7.35
CA ILE A 129 13.14 7.40 6.84
C ILE A 129 14.59 7.14 6.46
N GLY A 130 15.02 5.88 6.53
CA GLY A 130 16.34 5.46 6.09
C GLY A 130 16.44 5.26 4.57
N LYS A 131 17.67 5.16 4.06
CA LYS A 131 17.96 4.93 2.62
C LYS A 131 17.29 3.66 2.07
N ASN A 132 17.32 2.56 2.83
CA ASN A 132 16.73 1.29 2.40
C ASN A 132 15.19 1.38 2.33
N THR A 133 14.57 2.01 3.33
CA THR A 133 13.14 2.31 3.33
C THR A 133 12.76 3.19 2.13
N LYS A 134 13.54 4.24 1.85
CA LYS A 134 13.34 5.08 0.68
C LYS A 134 13.37 4.27 -0.63
N GLN A 135 14.37 3.42 -0.84
CA GLN A 135 14.45 2.57 -2.03
C GLN A 135 13.23 1.65 -2.16
N ARG A 136 12.75 1.09 -1.04
CA ARG A 136 11.54 0.26 -1.05
C ARG A 136 10.29 1.09 -1.40
N LEU A 137 10.17 2.31 -0.89
CA LEU A 137 9.06 3.20 -1.20
C LEU A 137 9.12 3.75 -2.64
N GLU A 138 10.30 3.94 -3.22
CA GLU A 138 10.44 4.30 -4.64
C GLU A 138 9.98 3.16 -5.57
N GLN A 139 10.25 1.91 -5.21
CA GLN A 139 9.69 0.74 -5.92
C GLN A 139 8.16 0.73 -5.83
N ALA A 140 7.60 0.97 -4.65
CA ALA A 140 6.16 1.05 -4.43
C ALA A 140 5.51 2.19 -5.23
N LEU A 141 6.14 3.37 -5.27
CA LEU A 141 5.72 4.51 -6.08
C LEU A 141 5.72 4.16 -7.58
N THR A 142 6.78 3.49 -8.05
CA THR A 142 6.89 3.07 -9.46
C THR A 142 5.76 2.11 -9.83
N LEU A 143 5.51 1.10 -8.99
CA LEU A 143 4.42 0.15 -9.18
C LEU A 143 3.05 0.84 -9.16
N ARG A 144 2.83 1.79 -8.25
CA ARG A 144 1.61 2.59 -8.20
C ARG A 144 1.41 3.42 -9.47
N ASN A 145 2.46 4.08 -9.97
CA ASN A 145 2.36 4.86 -11.20
C ASN A 145 2.01 3.96 -12.40
N GLY A 146 2.57 2.75 -12.46
CA GLY A 146 2.16 1.74 -13.45
C GLY A 146 0.70 1.28 -13.27
N ALA A 147 0.25 1.04 -12.04
CA ALA A 147 -1.11 0.60 -11.74
C ALA A 147 -2.17 1.68 -12.02
N GLY A 148 -1.85 2.95 -11.79
CA GLY A 148 -2.75 4.11 -11.91
C GLY A 148 -3.02 4.60 -13.32
N HIS A 149 -2.37 4.04 -14.34
CA HIS A 149 -2.57 4.40 -15.75
C HIS A 149 -2.98 3.18 -16.59
N PRO A 150 -3.90 3.34 -17.56
CA PRO A 150 -4.17 2.30 -18.55
C PRO A 150 -2.90 1.99 -19.34
N ASN A 151 -2.40 0.76 -19.23
CA ASN A 151 -1.20 0.29 -19.93
C ASN A 151 -1.18 -1.25 -19.98
N SER A 152 -0.14 -1.81 -20.60
CA SER A 152 0.04 -3.25 -20.77
C SER A 152 0.52 -3.99 -19.52
N LEU A 153 0.76 -3.30 -18.39
CA LEU A 153 1.25 -3.91 -17.15
C LEU A 153 0.26 -4.98 -16.65
N GLN A 154 0.77 -6.20 -16.49
CA GLN A 154 0.05 -7.32 -15.88
C GLN A 154 0.52 -7.46 -14.44
N LEU A 155 -0.42 -7.64 -13.51
CA LEU A 155 -0.13 -7.70 -12.08
C LEU A 155 -0.47 -9.07 -11.53
N GLY A 156 0.51 -9.68 -10.87
CA GLY A 156 0.34 -10.94 -10.17
C GLY A 156 -0.19 -10.74 -8.76
N GLN A 157 -0.92 -11.73 -8.24
CA GLN A 157 -1.42 -11.71 -6.88
C GLN A 157 -0.30 -11.52 -5.84
N ASN A 158 0.78 -12.31 -5.92
CA ASN A 158 1.86 -12.25 -4.95
C ASN A 158 2.62 -10.92 -4.96
N GLU A 159 2.75 -10.29 -6.14
CA GLU A 159 3.35 -8.97 -6.29
C GLU A 159 2.52 -7.90 -5.58
N VAL A 160 1.20 -7.93 -5.73
CA VAL A 160 0.28 -6.99 -5.07
C VAL A 160 0.31 -7.19 -3.55
N ALA A 161 0.30 -8.44 -3.08
CA ALA A 161 0.41 -8.74 -1.66
C ALA A 161 1.74 -8.21 -1.09
N ALA A 162 2.86 -8.43 -1.78
CA ALA A 162 4.18 -7.95 -1.36
C ALA A 162 4.29 -6.41 -1.37
N HIS A 163 3.53 -5.73 -2.23
CA HIS A 163 3.40 -4.27 -2.22
C HIS A 163 2.66 -3.79 -0.97
N ILE A 164 1.50 -4.37 -0.67
CA ILE A 164 0.72 -4.01 0.53
C ILE A 164 1.52 -4.31 1.81
N GLU A 165 2.13 -5.49 1.90
CA GLU A 165 2.96 -5.90 3.04
C GLU A 165 4.16 -4.96 3.24
N ALA A 166 4.80 -4.51 2.15
CA ALA A 166 5.89 -3.55 2.26
C ALA A 166 5.44 -2.23 2.87
N LEU A 167 4.27 -1.71 2.48
CA LEU A 167 3.73 -0.48 3.05
C LEU A 167 3.28 -0.66 4.50
N LEU A 168 2.71 -1.83 4.85
CA LEU A 168 2.42 -2.22 6.23
C LEU A 168 3.66 -2.12 7.10
N LYS A 169 4.72 -2.84 6.75
CA LYS A 169 5.93 -2.94 7.57
C LYS A 169 6.78 -1.66 7.61
N ASN A 170 6.76 -0.87 6.54
CA ASN A 170 7.68 0.28 6.41
C ASN A 170 7.02 1.64 6.63
N VAL A 171 5.68 1.70 6.64
CA VAL A 171 4.95 2.94 6.82
C VAL A 171 3.90 2.79 7.90
N PHE A 172 2.91 1.93 7.69
CA PHE A 172 1.75 1.87 8.58
C PHE A 172 2.17 1.48 10.00
N GLU A 173 2.86 0.37 10.21
CA GLU A 173 3.26 -0.07 11.55
C GLU A 173 4.32 0.84 12.21
N VAL A 174 5.07 1.60 11.42
CA VAL A 174 6.15 2.47 11.91
C VAL A 174 5.63 3.83 12.35
N PHE A 175 4.66 4.37 11.62
CA PHE A 175 4.16 5.74 11.78
C PHE A 175 2.69 5.80 12.19
N SER A 176 2.06 4.66 12.53
CA SER A 176 0.71 4.63 13.11
C SER A 176 0.70 5.41 14.40
N LEU A 177 0.04 6.57 14.33
CA LEU A 177 -0.16 7.52 15.41
C LEU A 177 -1.57 7.41 16.00
#